data_AF-A0A9X0J574-F1
#
_entry.id   AF-A0A9X0J574-F1
#
_cell.length_a   1.000
_cell.length_b   1.000
_cell.length_c   1.000
_cell.angle_alpha   90.00
_cell.angle_beta   90.00
_cell.angle_gamma   90.00
#
_symmetry.space_group_name_H-M   'P 1'
#
loop_
_entity.id
_entity.type
_entity.pdbx_description
1 polymer ?
#
loop_
_entity_poly.entity_id
_entity_poly.type
_entity_poly.pdbx_seq_one_letter_code
_entity_poly.pdbx_strand_id
1 'polypeptide(L)'
;MNKFKYINADLPISIKNRQTYKLANQKEINEINTYSSILKNIAEFYEENFDGNKIDYVYKDNNDIKILPVKYKRENFPHLTGINFVQKNATEKFEILKNGNNTTPLIIERGEFYFQ
;
A
#
# COMPACT_ATOMS: atom_id res chain seq x y z
N MET A 1 -1.51 -18.64 7.10
CA MET A 1 -1.56 -18.04 5.74
C MET A 1 -1.87 -16.55 5.92
N ASN A 2 -1.00 -15.65 5.46
CA ASN A 2 -1.12 -14.19 5.68
C ASN A 2 -2.24 -13.60 4.82
N LYS A 3 -3.49 -13.79 5.23
CA LYS A 3 -4.66 -13.29 4.50
C LYS A 3 -5.30 -12.11 5.21
N PHE A 4 -5.85 -11.20 4.43
CA PHE A 4 -6.78 -10.19 4.90
C PHE A 4 -8.15 -10.80 5.15
N LYS A 5 -8.83 -10.26 6.16
CA LYS A 5 -10.21 -10.59 6.55
C LYS A 5 -11.12 -9.49 6.03
N TYR A 6 -12.28 -9.88 5.53
CA TYR A 6 -13.35 -8.92 5.31
C TYR A 6 -13.95 -8.52 6.65
N ILE A 7 -14.07 -7.21 6.85
CA ILE A 7 -14.60 -6.59 8.05
C ILE A 7 -15.58 -5.51 7.59
N ASN A 8 -16.82 -5.60 8.05
CA ASN A 8 -17.83 -4.59 7.76
C ASN A 8 -17.47 -3.26 8.44
N ALA A 9 -17.83 -2.17 7.78
CA ALA A 9 -17.73 -0.83 8.36
C ALA A 9 -18.99 -0.54 9.17
N ASP A 10 -19.00 -0.90 10.45
CA ASP A 10 -20.15 -0.70 11.34
C ASP A 10 -20.38 0.78 11.70
N LEU A 11 -19.43 1.65 11.36
CA LEU A 11 -19.49 3.09 11.54
C LEU A 11 -19.18 3.83 10.23
N PRO A 12 -19.68 5.06 10.02
CA PRO A 12 -19.32 5.88 8.88
C PRO A 12 -17.81 6.13 8.81
N ILE A 13 -17.19 5.70 7.70
CA ILE A 13 -15.75 5.88 7.47
C ILE A 13 -15.55 7.08 6.54
N SER A 14 -14.81 8.07 7.03
CA SER A 14 -14.33 9.17 6.20
C SER A 14 -13.12 8.72 5.39
N ILE A 15 -13.23 8.81 4.07
CA ILE A 15 -12.15 8.52 3.13
C ILE A 15 -11.76 9.85 2.51
N LYS A 16 -10.54 10.33 2.78
CA LYS A 16 -10.06 11.67 2.41
C LYS A 16 -10.09 11.92 0.88
N ASN A 17 -10.10 10.88 0.06
CA ASN A 17 -10.26 10.97 -1.39
C ASN A 17 -11.15 9.85 -1.92
N ARG A 18 -12.48 10.00 -1.82
CA ARG A 18 -13.47 8.99 -2.28
C ARG A 18 -13.47 8.76 -3.79
N GLN A 19 -12.93 9.72 -4.54
CA GLN A 19 -12.77 9.61 -5.98
C GLN A 19 -11.71 8.57 -6.32
N THR A 20 -10.60 8.51 -5.58
CA THR A 20 -9.50 7.57 -5.82
C THR A 20 -9.48 6.36 -4.88
N TYR A 21 -10.16 6.40 -3.73
CA TYR A 21 -10.19 5.30 -2.76
C TYR A 21 -11.62 4.87 -2.42
N LYS A 22 -11.78 3.60 -2.06
CA LYS A 22 -13.04 3.00 -1.60
C LYS A 22 -12.81 1.93 -0.52
N LEU A 23 -13.86 1.58 0.22
CA LEU A 23 -13.83 0.38 1.04
C LEU A 23 -13.79 -0.86 0.14
N ALA A 24 -12.93 -1.81 0.46
CA ALA A 24 -12.86 -3.08 -0.24
C ALA A 24 -14.07 -3.94 0.13
N ASN A 25 -14.74 -4.49 -0.87
CA ASN A 25 -15.77 -5.49 -0.66
C ASN A 25 -15.17 -6.90 -0.50
N GLN A 26 -16.01 -7.88 -0.12
CA GLN A 26 -15.56 -9.26 0.09
C GLN A 26 -14.90 -9.89 -1.16
N LYS A 27 -15.41 -9.59 -2.36
CA LYS A 27 -14.85 -10.11 -3.61
C LYS A 27 -13.44 -9.57 -3.84
N GLU A 28 -13.25 -8.27 -3.68
CA GLU A 28 -11.96 -7.59 -3.85
C GLU A 28 -10.94 -8.09 -2.81
N ILE A 29 -11.36 -8.32 -1.56
CA ILE A 29 -10.47 -8.91 -0.55
C ILE A 29 -10.07 -10.34 -0.94
N ASN A 30 -10.99 -11.13 -1.49
CA ASN A 30 -10.66 -12.48 -1.97
C ASN A 30 -9.67 -12.44 -3.12
N GLU A 31 -9.83 -11.51 -4.06
CA GLU A 31 -8.89 -11.27 -5.18
C GLU A 31 -7.51 -10.85 -4.66
N ILE A 32 -7.43 -9.86 -3.76
CA ILE A 32 -6.17 -9.44 -3.12
C ILE A 32 -5.49 -10.60 -2.40
N ASN A 33 -6.26 -11.44 -1.71
CA ASN A 33 -5.74 -12.61 -1.00
C ASN A 33 -5.11 -13.66 -1.92
N THR A 34 -5.43 -13.69 -3.22
CA THR A 34 -4.73 -14.55 -4.19
C THR A 34 -3.26 -14.13 -4.37
N TYR A 35 -2.94 -12.86 -4.11
CA TYR A 35 -1.59 -12.29 -4.14
C TYR A 35 -0.93 -12.18 -2.76
N SER A 36 -1.54 -12.73 -1.71
CA SER A 36 -1.05 -12.57 -0.31
C SER A 36 0.42 -12.97 -0.11
N SER A 37 0.87 -14.07 -0.71
CA SER A 37 2.28 -14.48 -0.63
C SER A 37 3.20 -13.49 -1.34
N ILE A 38 2.78 -12.93 -2.47
CA ILE A 38 3.54 -11.92 -3.22
C ILE A 38 3.64 -10.63 -2.41
N LEU A 39 2.52 -10.17 -1.84
CA LEU A 39 2.50 -8.98 -0.97
C LEU A 39 3.43 -9.12 0.23
N LYS A 40 3.43 -10.30 0.89
CA LYS A 40 4.35 -10.60 1.98
C LYS A 40 5.80 -10.50 1.52
N ASN A 41 6.17 -11.22 0.46
CA ASN A 41 7.55 -11.26 -0.02
C ASN A 41 8.06 -9.87 -0.44
N ILE A 42 7.21 -9.06 -1.06
CA ILE A 42 7.56 -7.68 -1.44
C ILE A 42 7.71 -6.81 -0.19
N ALA A 43 6.88 -6.98 0.84
CA ALA A 43 7.03 -6.26 2.10
C ALA A 43 8.33 -6.62 2.82
N GLU A 44 8.68 -7.91 2.91
CA GLU A 44 9.95 -8.38 3.48
C GLU A 44 11.14 -7.82 2.69
N PHE A 45 11.12 -7.92 1.37
CA PHE A 45 12.14 -7.33 0.51
C PHE A 45 12.27 -5.81 0.72
N TYR A 46 11.15 -5.10 0.82
CA TYR A 46 11.14 -3.66 1.05
C TYR A 46 11.74 -3.28 2.42
N GLU A 47 11.39 -4.02 3.46
CA GLU A 47 11.94 -3.85 4.81
C GLU A 47 13.45 -4.06 4.83
N GLU A 48 13.93 -5.12 4.19
CA GLU A 48 15.35 -5.50 4.20
C GLU A 48 16.23 -4.58 3.35
N ASN A 49 15.70 -4.07 2.23
CA ASN A 49 16.52 -3.40 1.20
C ASN A 49 16.28 -1.90 1.09
N PHE A 50 15.09 -1.41 1.49
CA PHE A 50 14.71 -0.01 1.26
C PHE A 50 14.40 0.78 2.53
N ASP A 51 13.97 0.14 3.63
CA ASP A 51 13.58 0.86 4.83
C ASP A 51 14.75 1.66 5.43
N GLY A 52 14.62 2.99 5.44
CA GLY A 52 15.66 3.89 5.93
C GLY A 52 16.72 4.26 4.87
N ASN A 53 16.73 3.59 3.72
CA ASN A 53 17.66 3.83 2.64
C ASN A 53 17.19 4.94 1.69
N LYS A 54 18.16 5.55 1.01
CA LYS A 54 17.94 6.56 -0.03
C LYS A 54 18.36 5.95 -1.37
N ILE A 55 17.49 6.05 -2.37
CA ILE A 55 17.79 5.67 -3.75
C ILE A 55 17.86 6.94 -4.59
N ASP A 56 18.95 7.07 -5.33
CA ASP A 56 19.14 8.14 -6.29
C ASP A 56 18.73 7.66 -7.68
N TYR A 57 17.57 8.11 -8.15
CA TYR A 57 17.12 7.86 -9.52
C TYR A 57 17.87 8.80 -10.46
N VAL A 58 18.75 8.22 -11.28
CA VAL A 58 19.46 8.95 -12.32
C VAL A 58 18.62 8.92 -13.60
N TYR A 59 18.28 10.09 -14.12
CA TYR A 59 17.48 10.21 -15.34
C TYR A 59 18.04 11.29 -16.26
N LYS A 60 17.79 11.13 -17.55
CA LYS A 60 18.15 12.13 -18.56
C LYS A 60 16.97 13.08 -18.75
N ASP A 61 17.24 14.37 -18.64
CA ASP A 61 16.29 15.44 -18.94
C ASP A 61 16.90 16.34 -20.01
N ASN A 62 16.41 16.20 -21.25
CA ASN A 62 17.01 16.76 -22.45
C ASN A 62 18.48 16.36 -22.59
N ASN A 63 19.42 17.30 -22.52
CA ASN A 63 20.86 17.04 -22.61
C ASN A 63 21.55 16.89 -21.25
N ASP A 64 20.82 17.02 -20.15
CA ASP A 64 21.37 16.97 -18.79
C ASP A 64 21.07 15.64 -18.10
N ILE A 65 22.02 15.18 -17.28
CA ILE A 65 21.79 14.08 -16.33
C ILE A 65 21.33 14.70 -15.02
N LYS A 66 20.16 14.28 -14.53
CA LYS A 66 19.57 14.73 -13.26
C LYS A 66 19.45 13.56 -12.29
N ILE A 67 19.41 13.89 -11.01
CA ILE A 67 19.27 12.93 -9.91
C ILE A 67 18.02 13.30 -9.10
N LEU A 68 17.12 12.34 -8.93
CA LEU A 68 15.98 12.43 -8.03
C LEU A 68 16.23 11.55 -6.80
N PRO A 69 16.59 12.14 -5.65
CA PRO A 69 16.77 11.38 -4.42
C PRO A 69 15.41 11.01 -3.81
N VAL A 70 15.15 9.72 -3.63
CA VAL A 70 13.94 9.21 -2.98
C VAL A 70 14.32 8.48 -1.69
N LYS A 71 13.80 8.97 -0.56
CA LYS A 71 13.95 8.30 0.73
C LYS A 71 12.81 7.31 0.91
N TYR A 72 13.15 6.03 0.95
CA TYR A 72 12.20 4.98 1.24
C TYR A 72 12.09 4.78 2.74
N LYS A 73 10.85 4.82 3.23
CA LYS A 73 10.51 4.53 4.61
C LYS A 73 9.40 3.49 4.61
N ARG A 74 9.35 2.67 5.65
CA ARG A 74 8.23 1.75 5.92
C ARG A 74 6.86 2.39 5.73
N GLU A 75 6.74 3.65 6.13
CA GLU A 75 5.50 4.42 6.07
C GLU A 75 4.95 4.66 4.66
N ASN A 76 5.81 4.59 3.64
CA ASN A 76 5.43 4.82 2.24
C ASN A 76 4.87 3.56 1.59
N PHE A 77 5.15 2.38 2.13
CA PHE A 77 4.81 1.09 1.52
C PHE A 77 3.29 0.89 1.27
N PRO A 78 2.37 1.27 2.18
CA PRO A 78 0.93 1.18 1.90
C PRO A 78 0.48 2.00 0.69
N HIS A 79 1.17 3.09 0.37
CA HIS A 79 0.85 3.87 -0.83
C HIS A 79 1.25 3.11 -2.11
N LEU A 80 2.40 2.44 -2.11
CA LEU A 80 2.90 1.67 -3.26
C LEU A 80 2.01 0.47 -3.61
N THR A 81 1.25 -0.06 -2.65
CA THR A 81 0.33 -1.18 -2.87
C THR A 81 -1.09 -0.72 -3.22
N GLY A 82 -1.40 0.57 -3.05
CA GLY A 82 -2.78 1.08 -3.15
C GLY A 82 -3.71 0.55 -2.03
N ILE A 83 -3.18 -0.11 -1.00
CA ILE A 83 -3.95 -0.73 0.10
C ILE A 83 -3.71 0.03 1.40
N ASN A 84 -4.79 0.39 2.07
CA ASN A 84 -4.80 1.18 3.29
C ASN A 84 -5.78 0.59 4.31
N PHE A 85 -5.69 1.04 5.56
CA PHE A 85 -6.48 0.53 6.67
C PHE A 85 -7.05 1.68 7.49
N VAL A 86 -8.28 1.50 7.92
CA VAL A 86 -9.02 2.50 8.69
C VAL A 86 -8.34 2.68 10.05
N GLN A 87 -8.05 3.93 10.41
CA GLN A 87 -7.52 4.35 11.71
C GLN A 87 -6.23 3.62 12.16
N LYS A 88 -5.40 3.19 11.21
CA LYS A 88 -4.08 2.61 11.49
C LYS A 88 -2.96 3.63 11.26
N ASN A 89 -1.93 3.57 12.10
CA ASN A 89 -0.70 4.33 11.84
C ASN A 89 0.17 3.61 10.79
N ALA A 90 1.20 4.29 10.30
CA ALA A 90 2.01 3.79 9.19
C ALA A 90 2.71 2.45 9.49
N THR A 91 3.23 2.27 10.70
CA THR A 91 3.86 1.02 11.15
C THR A 91 2.86 -0.13 11.19
N GLU A 92 1.67 0.09 11.76
CA GLU A 92 0.62 -0.93 11.80
C GLU A 92 0.19 -1.36 10.40
N LYS A 93 0.03 -0.40 9.47
CA LYS A 93 -0.33 -0.72 8.08
C LYS A 93 0.69 -1.62 7.42
N PHE A 94 1.98 -1.32 7.61
CA PHE A 94 3.06 -2.13 7.07
C PHE A 94 3.01 -3.56 7.61
N GLU A 95 2.89 -3.72 8.92
CA GLU A 95 2.85 -5.04 9.54
C GLU A 95 1.61 -5.83 9.11
N ILE A 96 0.46 -5.17 8.91
CA ILE A 96 -0.74 -5.82 8.36
C ILE A 96 -0.51 -6.21 6.89
N LEU A 97 0.14 -5.39 6.06
CA LEU A 97 0.45 -5.77 4.67
C LEU A 97 1.39 -6.98 4.59
N LYS A 98 2.38 -7.04 5.48
CA LYS A 98 3.33 -8.15 5.57
C LYS A 98 2.65 -9.42 6.11
N ASN A 99 1.83 -9.28 7.16
CA ASN A 99 1.37 -10.41 7.98
C ASN A 99 -0.12 -10.77 7.80
N GLY A 100 -0.89 -9.97 7.07
CA GLY A 100 -2.35 -10.10 6.97
C GLY A 100 -3.06 -9.80 8.29
N ASN A 101 -4.18 -10.48 8.53
CA ASN A 101 -4.94 -10.44 9.79
C ASN A 101 -5.37 -9.04 10.23
N ASN A 102 -5.82 -8.19 9.30
CA ASN A 102 -6.42 -6.90 9.62
C ASN A 102 -7.58 -7.05 10.61
N THR A 103 -7.73 -6.04 11.46
CA THR A 103 -8.81 -5.88 12.43
C THR A 103 -9.75 -4.72 12.09
N THR A 104 -9.43 -3.97 11.03
CA THR A 104 -10.25 -2.88 10.51
C THR A 104 -10.53 -3.08 9.02
N PRO A 105 -11.59 -2.47 8.47
CA PRO A 105 -11.88 -2.55 7.05
C PRO A 105 -10.71 -2.07 6.19
N LEU A 106 -10.54 -2.73 5.04
CA LEU A 106 -9.57 -2.33 4.02
C LEU A 106 -10.12 -1.17 3.20
N ILE A 107 -9.25 -0.22 2.90
CA ILE A 107 -9.47 0.83 1.91
C ILE A 107 -8.52 0.54 0.75
N ILE A 108 -9.03 0.49 -0.47
CA ILE A 108 -8.24 0.21 -1.66
C ILE A 108 -8.38 1.35 -2.67
N GLU A 109 -7.32 1.59 -3.43
CA GLU A 109 -7.33 2.49 -4.56
C GLU A 109 -8.27 1.97 -5.67
N ARG A 110 -8.93 2.89 -6.35
CA ARG A 110 -9.78 2.61 -7.50
C ARG A 110 -8.88 2.51 -8.73
N GLY A 111 -8.91 1.39 -9.44
CA GLY A 111 -8.09 1.13 -10.63
C GLY A 111 -8.41 1.96 -11.88
N GLU A 112 -9.06 3.12 -11.74
CA GLU A 112 -9.51 3.95 -12.89
C GLU A 112 -8.79 5.30 -13.02
N PHE A 113 -7.75 5.57 -12.22
CA PHE A 113 -6.91 6.76 -12.41
C PHE A 113 -5.69 6.40 -13.25
N TYR A 114 -5.85 6.48 -14.58
CA TYR A 114 -4.71 6.66 -15.45
C TYR A 114 -4.14 8.05 -15.20
N PHE A 115 -2.83 8.15 -14.97
CA PHE A 115 -2.13 9.43 -15.08
C PHE A 115 -2.37 9.94 -16.50
N GLN A 116 -3.21 10.96 -16.65
CA GLN A 116 -3.37 11.71 -17.91
C GLN A 116 -2.16 12.62 -18.12
#